data_AF-A0A820MAJ4-F1
#
_entry.id   AF-A0A820MAJ4-F1
#
_cell.length_a   1.000
_cell.length_b   1.000
_cell.length_c   1.000
_cell.angle_alpha   90.00
_cell.angle_beta   90.00
_cell.angle_gamma   90.00
#
_symmetry.space_group_name_H-M   'P 1'
#
loop_
_entity.id
_entity.type
_entity.pdbx_description
1 polymer ?
#
loop_
_entity_poly.entity_id
_entity_poly.type
_entity_poly.pdbx_seq_one_letter_code
_entity_poly.pdbx_strand_id
1 'polypeptide(L)'
;HTNPRVIELRKAAEGLGFRIAGGREENSPIYISHIIPYGVAWKHGKLKKGDQLLSVNGVSVENEYHETAVYLVKQAQDIVKLVVQYSPQDLNEMENHFDQ
;
A
#
# COMPACT_ATOMS: atom_id res chain seq x y z
N HIS A 1 -11.12 -10.86 4.73
CA HIS A 1 -9.70 -10.50 5.00
C HIS A 1 -8.84 -11.71 5.31
N THR A 2 -7.54 -11.63 5.06
CA THR A 2 -6.52 -12.62 5.48
C THR A 2 -5.74 -12.15 6.71
N ASN A 3 -4.81 -12.93 7.25
CA ASN A 3 -3.94 -12.45 8.34
C ASN A 3 -2.92 -11.41 7.83
N PRO A 4 -2.57 -10.39 8.64
CA PRO A 4 -1.50 -9.45 8.31
C PRO A 4 -0.17 -10.16 8.05
N ARG A 5 0.60 -9.64 7.09
CA ARG A 5 1.92 -10.18 6.72
C ARG A 5 2.93 -9.06 6.54
N VAL A 6 4.19 -9.39 6.85
CA VAL A 6 5.33 -8.50 6.68
C VAL A 6 5.92 -8.70 5.29
N ILE A 7 6.21 -7.59 4.60
CA ILE A 7 6.91 -7.56 3.32
C ILE A 7 8.08 -6.59 3.44
N GLU A 8 9.27 -7.02 3.04
CA GLU A 8 10.46 -6.18 2.99
C GLU A 8 10.84 -5.95 1.54
N LEU A 9 10.91 -4.69 1.13
CA LEU A 9 11.28 -4.28 -0.23
C LEU A 9 12.52 -3.40 -0.17
N ARG A 10 13.54 -3.72 -0.98
CA ARG A 10 14.69 -2.84 -1.18
C ARG A 10 14.31 -1.75 -2.18
N LYS A 11 14.27 -0.50 -1.72
CA LYS A 11 13.92 0.66 -2.52
C LYS A 11 14.97 0.95 -3.59
N ALA A 12 14.51 1.07 -4.83
CA ALA A 12 15.33 1.48 -5.96
C ALA A 12 15.21 3.00 -6.20
N ALA A 13 16.00 3.55 -7.13
CA ALA A 13 15.95 4.97 -7.47
C ALA A 13 14.57 5.39 -7.99
N GLU A 14 13.89 4.51 -8.73
CA GLU A 14 12.52 4.66 -9.22
C GLU A 14 11.44 4.43 -8.16
N GLY A 15 11.81 4.06 -6.93
CA GLY A 15 10.90 3.81 -5.81
C GLY A 15 10.58 2.32 -5.58
N LEU A 16 9.38 2.05 -5.05
CA LEU A 16 8.97 0.70 -4.63
C LEU A 16 8.10 -0.05 -5.66
N GLY A 17 7.67 0.61 -6.74
CA GLY A 17 6.94 -0.07 -7.82
C GLY A 17 5.47 -0.39 -7.53
N PHE A 18 4.76 0.43 -6.75
CA PHE A 18 3.31 0.30 -6.53
C PHE A 18 2.65 1.68 -6.37
N ARG A 19 1.32 1.71 -6.46
CA ARG A 19 0.49 2.90 -6.18
C ARG A 19 -0.39 2.65 -4.97
N ILE A 20 -0.69 3.74 -4.28
CA ILE A 20 -1.59 3.77 -3.12
C ILE A 20 -2.89 4.48 -3.52
N ALA A 21 -4.02 4.11 -2.92
CA ALA A 21 -5.31 4.81 -2.98
C ALA A 21 -5.98 4.79 -1.60
N GLY A 22 -7.05 5.59 -1.45
CA GLY A 22 -7.76 5.78 -0.18
C GLY A 22 -7.02 6.74 0.74
N GLY A 23 -7.55 6.90 1.95
CA GLY A 23 -7.11 7.89 2.92
C GLY A 23 -8.25 8.30 3.83
N ARG A 24 -7.90 8.77 5.03
CA ARG A 24 -8.86 9.22 6.03
C ARG A 24 -9.84 10.28 5.50
N GLU A 25 -9.38 11.18 4.64
CA GLU A 25 -10.17 12.24 3.99
C GLU A 25 -11.33 11.68 3.14
N GLU A 26 -11.20 10.44 2.68
CA GLU A 26 -12.18 9.70 1.90
C GLU A 26 -12.98 8.71 2.77
N ASN A 27 -12.80 8.73 4.10
CA ASN A 27 -13.29 7.71 5.02
C ASN A 27 -12.89 6.28 4.59
N SER A 28 -11.69 6.13 4.01
CA SER A 28 -11.22 4.86 3.45
C SER A 28 -9.84 4.49 3.98
N PRO A 29 -9.56 3.20 4.25
CA PRO A 29 -8.21 2.73 4.52
C PRO A 29 -7.25 2.98 3.35
N ILE A 30 -5.95 2.89 3.65
CA ILE A 30 -4.90 2.98 2.64
C ILE A 30 -4.75 1.61 1.95
N TYR A 31 -4.91 1.57 0.62
CA TYR A 31 -4.79 0.36 -0.19
C TYR A 31 -3.69 0.44 -1.25
N ILE A 32 -3.13 -0.72 -1.60
CA ILE A 32 -2.33 -0.90 -2.80
C ILE A 32 -3.29 -1.05 -4.00
N SER A 33 -3.41 0.01 -4.79
CA SER A 33 -4.32 0.07 -5.95
C SER A 33 -3.71 -0.50 -7.23
N HIS A 34 -2.37 -0.46 -7.34
CA HIS A 34 -1.69 -0.95 -8.52
C HIS A 34 -0.27 -1.45 -8.22
N ILE A 35 0.13 -2.54 -8.85
CA ILE A 35 1.51 -3.04 -8.87
C ILE A 35 2.12 -2.70 -10.22
N ILE A 36 3.21 -1.93 -10.23
CA ILE A 36 3.86 -1.47 -11.46
C ILE A 36 4.63 -2.64 -12.08
N PRO A 37 4.31 -3.05 -13.33
CA PRO A 37 5.02 -4.14 -14.01
C PRO A 37 6.53 -3.92 -14.03
N TYR A 38 7.29 -4.98 -13.77
CA TYR A 38 8.76 -4.98 -13.71
C TYR A 38 9.38 -4.08 -12.61
N GLY A 39 8.57 -3.42 -11.76
CA GLY A 39 9.03 -2.67 -10.60
C GLY A 39 9.45 -3.55 -9.42
N VAL A 40 9.97 -2.92 -8.35
CA VAL A 40 10.46 -3.61 -7.15
C VAL A 40 9.40 -4.53 -6.52
N ALA A 41 8.20 -4.02 -6.25
CA ALA A 41 7.11 -4.81 -5.68
C ALA A 41 6.67 -5.96 -6.59
N TRP A 42 6.62 -5.74 -7.92
CA TRP A 42 6.28 -6.77 -8.89
C TRP A 42 7.31 -7.91 -8.88
N LYS A 43 8.60 -7.57 -8.96
CA LYS A 43 9.71 -8.55 -8.94
C LYS A 43 9.75 -9.34 -7.63
N HIS A 44 9.39 -8.70 -6.52
CA HIS A 44 9.29 -9.38 -5.22
C HIS A 44 8.09 -10.33 -5.13
N GLY A 45 6.98 -10.04 -5.82
CA GLY A 45 5.84 -10.95 -6.02
C GLY A 45 4.92 -11.18 -4.80
N LYS A 46 5.26 -10.66 -3.62
CA LYS A 46 4.43 -10.83 -2.40
C LYS A 46 3.41 -9.73 -2.15
N LEU A 47 3.62 -8.53 -2.73
CA LEU A 47 2.68 -7.40 -2.65
C LEU A 47 1.68 -7.48 -3.79
N LYS A 48 0.39 -7.24 -3.53
CA LYS A 48 -0.70 -7.43 -4.48
C LYS A 48 -1.63 -6.21 -4.50
N LYS A 49 -2.29 -5.97 -5.64
CA LYS A 49 -3.46 -5.08 -5.68
C LYS A 49 -4.52 -5.62 -4.69
N GLY A 50 -5.11 -4.74 -3.88
CA GLY A 50 -6.08 -5.11 -2.85
C GLY A 50 -5.46 -5.45 -1.50
N ASP A 51 -4.14 -5.28 -1.34
CA ASP A 51 -3.55 -5.23 -0.01
C ASP A 51 -3.92 -3.90 0.67
N GLN A 52 -4.50 -3.96 1.86
CA GLN A 52 -4.55 -2.84 2.78
C GLN A 52 -3.17 -2.64 3.39
N LEU A 53 -2.66 -1.41 3.39
CA LEU A 53 -1.42 -1.03 4.04
C LEU A 53 -1.73 -0.66 5.50
N LEU A 54 -1.13 -1.41 6.42
CA LEU A 54 -1.33 -1.21 7.86
C LEU A 54 -0.20 -0.38 8.48
N SER A 55 1.04 -0.59 8.03
CA SER A 55 2.19 0.22 8.48
C SER A 55 3.34 0.26 7.49
N VAL A 56 4.15 1.32 7.61
CA VAL A 56 5.42 1.53 6.89
C VAL A 56 6.52 1.73 7.92
N ASN A 57 7.55 0.87 7.91
CA ASN A 57 8.67 0.90 8.85
C ASN A 57 8.25 0.97 10.32
N GLY A 58 7.15 0.29 10.67
CA GLY A 58 6.62 0.26 12.04
C GLY A 58 5.71 1.43 12.42
N VAL A 59 5.54 2.43 11.55
CA VAL A 59 4.58 3.52 11.73
C VAL A 59 3.25 3.11 11.11
N SER A 60 2.18 3.07 11.92
CA SER A 60 0.83 2.73 11.44
C SER A 60 0.29 3.79 10.48
N VAL A 61 -0.50 3.35 9.49
CA VAL A 61 -1.18 4.22 8.52
C VAL A 61 -2.69 3.93 8.42
N GLU A 62 -3.26 3.12 9.32
CA GLU A 62 -4.64 2.63 9.22
C GLU A 62 -5.71 3.74 9.26
N ASN A 63 -5.41 4.87 9.90
CA ASN A 63 -6.30 6.03 10.01
C ASN A 63 -5.60 7.33 9.58
N GLU A 64 -4.64 7.22 8.68
CA GLU A 64 -3.85 8.35 8.20
C GLU A 64 -4.42 8.93 6.89
N TYR A 65 -4.06 10.18 6.63
CA TYR A 65 -4.35 10.83 5.34
C TYR A 65 -3.54 10.18 4.22
N HIS A 66 -4.05 10.24 2.99
CA HIS A 66 -3.34 9.73 1.82
C HIS A 66 -1.92 10.29 1.73
N GLU A 67 -1.79 11.61 1.91
CA GLU A 67 -0.51 12.32 1.84
C GLU A 67 0.48 11.83 2.89
N THR A 68 0.04 11.53 4.12
CA THR A 68 0.90 10.98 5.17
C THR A 68 1.45 9.61 4.78
N ALA A 69 0.61 8.72 4.26
CA ALA A 69 1.04 7.39 3.82
C ALA A 69 2.03 7.49 2.65
N VAL A 70 1.76 8.36 1.68
CA VAL A 70 2.66 8.65 0.56
C VAL A 70 4.00 9.21 1.05
N TYR A 71 3.97 10.14 2.02
CA TYR A 71 5.16 10.72 2.61
C TYR A 71 6.03 9.65 3.26
N LEU A 72 5.46 8.77 4.11
CA LEU A 72 6.20 7.70 4.78
C LEU A 72 6.88 6.76 3.77
N VAL A 73 6.18 6.36 2.71
CA VAL A 73 6.74 5.51 1.65
C VAL A 73 7.85 6.23 0.87
N LYS A 74 7.67 7.52 0.58
CA LYS A 74 8.67 8.34 -0.13
C LYS A 74 9.91 8.63 0.71
N GLN A 75 9.79 8.80 2.02
CA GLN A 75 10.91 9.05 2.92
C GLN A 75 11.70 7.79 3.27
N ALA A 76 11.07 6.61 3.24
CA ALA A 76 11.74 5.36 3.54
C ALA A 76 12.98 5.15 2.64
N GLN A 77 14.06 4.63 3.21
CA GLN A 77 15.34 4.38 2.52
C GLN A 77 15.73 2.91 2.65
N ASP A 78 16.62 2.46 1.76
CA ASP A 78 17.17 1.11 1.74
C ASP A 78 16.09 0.01 1.79
N ILE A 79 15.91 -0.68 2.93
CA ILE A 79 14.87 -1.70 3.11
C ILE A 79 13.64 -1.07 3.74
N VAL A 80 12.51 -1.18 3.05
CA VAL A 80 11.20 -0.73 3.52
C VAL A 80 10.38 -1.92 3.98
N LYS A 81 10.01 -1.92 5.25
CA LYS A 81 9.15 -2.94 5.87
C LYS A 81 7.70 -2.47 5.82
N LEU A 82 6.87 -3.21 5.11
CA LEU A 82 5.43 -2.99 5.02
C LEU A 82 4.71 -4.08 5.82
N VAL A 83 3.67 -3.69 6.57
CA VAL A 83 2.70 -4.65 7.08
C VAL A 83 1.42 -4.47 6.28
N VAL A 84 0.96 -5.55 5.66
CA VAL A 84 -0.19 -5.52 4.76
C VAL A 84 -1.17 -6.66 5.05
N GLN A 85 -2.44 -6.44 4.71
CA GLN A 85 -3.50 -7.43 4.83
C GLN A 85 -4.25 -7.54 3.50
N TYR A 86 -4.40 -8.76 2.95
CA TYR A 86 -5.09 -8.92 1.67
C TYR A 86 -6.60 -8.81 1.86
N SER A 87 -7.18 -7.78 1.23
CA SER A 87 -8.58 -7.32 1.33
C SER A 87 -9.08 -6.80 -0.03
N PRO A 88 -9.07 -7.61 -1.10
CA PRO A 88 -9.40 -7.14 -2.45
C PRO A 88 -10.88 -6.78 -2.64
N GLN A 89 -11.78 -7.36 -1.83
CA GLN A 89 -13.23 -7.10 -1.89
C GLN A 89 -13.51 -5.66 -1.48
N ASP A 90 -12.95 -5.23 -0.35
CA ASP A 90 -13.05 -3.86 0.17
C ASP A 90 -12.48 -2.83 -0.79
N LEU A 91 -11.34 -3.12 -1.43
CA LEU A 91 -10.80 -2.23 -2.46
C LEU A 91 -11.77 -2.11 -3.66
N ASN A 92 -12.34 -3.22 -4.12
CA ASN A 92 -13.28 -3.18 -5.24
C ASN A 92 -14.56 -2.41 -4.88
N GLU A 93 -15.09 -2.60 -3.68
CA GLU A 93 -16.25 -1.84 -3.17
C GLU A 93 -15.95 -0.34 -3.10
N MET A 94 -14.76 0.02 -2.61
CA MET A 94 -14.28 1.40 -2.60
C MET A 94 -14.18 1.97 -4.02
N GLU A 95 -13.50 1.28 -4.96
CA GLU A 95 -13.35 1.72 -6.35
C GLU A 95 -14.73 1.92 -7.03
N ASN A 96 -15.66 1.00 -6.82
CA ASN A 96 -17.01 1.09 -7.39
C ASN A 96 -17.83 2.26 -6.84
N HIS A 97 -17.57 2.71 -5.60
CA HIS A 97 -18.28 3.83 -5.01
C HIS A 97 -17.86 5.18 -5.62
N PHE A 98 -16.60 5.30 -6.07
CA PHE A 98 -16.09 6.53 -6.69
C PHE A 98 -16.45 6.65 -8.18
N ASP A 99 -16.77 5.54 -8.85
CA ASP A 99 -17.16 5.51 -10.26
C ASP A 99 -18.67 5.80 -10.48
N GLN A 100 -19.45 6.06 -9.42
CA GLN A 100 -20.88 6.43 -9.47
C GLN A 100 -21.11 7.92 -9.24
#